data_AF-A0A370DC47-F1
#
_entry.id   AF-A0A370DC47-F1
#
_cell.length_a   1.000
_cell.length_b   1.000
_cell.length_c   1.000
_cell.angle_alpha   90.00
_cell.angle_beta   90.00
_cell.angle_gamma   90.00
#
_symmetry.space_group_name_H-M   'P 1'
#
loop_
_entity.id
_entity.type
_entity.pdbx_description
1 polymer ?
#
loop_
_entity_poly.entity_id
_entity_poly.type
_entity_poly.pdbx_seq_one_letter_code
_entity_poly.pdbx_strand_id
1 'polypeptide(L)'
;MKESFIKNTYKFIPIILFFIPLLLVGCNSDDPASQTGVSDNTQDVTSLTTEGLDEIETSHLIFMREEEKLARDVYLRLAQLYPDQTIFNRIATRAEQTHTDTMRDKLDQFNVTDPNPDTNDLPASLGVFTGNEWGWYFQEKFLLLTSQAEISELDALYVGALIEELDMHDIAVCPQIMVDRGFSSPCGLTYTDEEALRTAYSSLISGSESHLRAYVGKIEAVIGIGNYVAQYLSQDEVDIILGR
;
A
#
# COMPACT_ATOMS: atom_id res chain seq x y z
N MET A 1 -19.99 -3.17 -41.33
CA MET A 1 -20.15 -4.53 -40.79
C MET A 1 -19.14 -4.65 -39.66
N LYS A 2 -19.64 -4.60 -38.39
CA LYS A 2 -18.97 -4.85 -37.09
C LYS A 2 -17.68 -4.05 -36.83
N GLU A 3 -17.70 -2.86 -36.21
CA GLU A 3 -17.99 -2.55 -34.79
C GLU A 3 -17.35 -3.47 -33.75
N SER A 4 -16.70 -2.81 -32.77
CA SER A 4 -16.38 -3.27 -31.40
C SER A 4 -15.22 -4.24 -31.25
N PHE A 5 -14.02 -3.71 -30.97
CA PHE A 5 -13.01 -4.41 -30.17
C PHE A 5 -12.55 -3.50 -29.01
N ILE A 6 -13.18 -3.75 -27.87
CA ILE A 6 -12.63 -3.65 -26.52
C ILE A 6 -12.17 -2.25 -26.08
N LYS A 7 -13.15 -1.40 -25.77
CA LYS A 7 -13.05 -0.50 -24.62
C LYS A 7 -13.41 -1.33 -23.39
N ASN A 8 -12.44 -2.02 -22.78
CA ASN A 8 -12.67 -2.58 -21.45
C ASN A 8 -12.52 -1.42 -20.47
N THR A 9 -13.66 -0.89 -20.03
CA THR A 9 -13.76 0.08 -18.96
C THR A 9 -13.30 -0.59 -17.67
N TYR A 10 -12.05 -0.39 -17.28
CA TYR A 10 -11.60 -0.61 -15.91
C TYR A 10 -12.11 0.55 -15.05
N LYS A 11 -13.43 0.60 -14.86
CA LYS A 11 -13.99 1.34 -13.74
C LYS A 11 -13.72 0.48 -12.51
N PHE A 12 -13.00 1.03 -11.55
CA PHE A 12 -13.08 0.64 -10.14
C PHE A 12 -14.49 0.14 -9.84
N ILE A 13 -14.61 -1.14 -9.49
CA ILE A 13 -15.86 -1.66 -8.91
C ILE A 13 -15.83 -1.13 -7.47
N PRO A 14 -16.66 -0.14 -7.10
CA PRO A 14 -16.75 0.24 -5.70
C PRO A 14 -17.30 -0.98 -4.97
N ILE A 15 -16.61 -1.39 -3.91
CA ILE A 15 -17.07 -2.42 -3.00
C ILE A 15 -18.46 -2.02 -2.53
N ILE A 16 -19.49 -2.74 -2.98
CA ILE A 16 -20.86 -2.55 -2.52
C ILE A 16 -20.89 -3.05 -1.08
N LEU A 17 -20.78 -2.12 -0.13
CA LEU A 17 -21.09 -2.34 1.27
C LEU A 17 -22.54 -2.84 1.37
N PHE A 18 -22.71 -4.12 1.68
CA PHE A 18 -23.98 -4.67 2.12
C PHE A 18 -24.33 -4.04 3.47
N PHE A 19 -25.20 -3.03 3.45
CA PHE A 19 -25.86 -2.50 4.63
C PHE A 19 -26.72 -3.63 5.24
N ILE A 20 -26.22 -4.29 6.27
CA ILE A 20 -27.03 -5.13 7.16
C ILE A 20 -27.74 -4.19 8.13
N PRO A 21 -29.09 -4.11 8.14
CA PRO A 21 -29.79 -3.27 9.10
C PRO A 21 -29.67 -3.88 10.50
N LEU A 22 -28.95 -3.18 11.38
CA LEU A 22 -28.89 -3.48 12.80
C LEU A 22 -30.26 -3.18 13.42
N LEU A 23 -30.99 -4.23 13.83
CA LEU A 23 -32.23 -4.11 14.58
C LEU A 23 -31.93 -3.53 15.97
N LEU A 24 -32.39 -2.30 16.19
CA LEU A 24 -32.44 -1.67 17.50
C LEU A 24 -33.49 -2.37 18.37
N VAL A 25 -33.03 -3.06 19.42
CA VAL A 25 -33.87 -3.38 20.59
C VAL A 25 -33.48 -2.39 21.68
N GLY A 26 -34.38 -1.45 21.94
CA GLY A 26 -34.30 -0.56 23.09
C GLY A 26 -34.81 -1.24 24.36
N CYS A 27 -34.23 -0.86 25.49
CA CYS A 27 -34.95 -0.84 26.75
C CYS A 27 -34.39 0.30 27.62
N ASN A 28 -35.28 1.25 27.93
CA ASN A 28 -35.10 2.30 28.93
C ASN A 28 -35.12 1.71 30.34
N SER A 29 -34.37 2.32 31.25
CA SER A 29 -34.73 2.42 32.67
C SER A 29 -34.06 3.69 33.22
N ASP A 30 -34.89 4.66 33.57
CA ASP A 30 -34.54 5.89 34.27
C ASP A 30 -34.11 5.59 35.72
N ASP A 31 -33.11 6.30 36.25
CA ASP A 31 -33.29 7.18 37.44
C ASP A 31 -32.02 7.99 37.79
N PRO A 32 -32.16 9.13 38.52
CA PRO A 32 -31.20 10.23 38.50
C PRO A 32 -30.35 10.41 39.79
N ALA A 33 -29.40 11.35 39.64
CA ALA A 33 -28.75 12.20 40.63
C ALA A 33 -27.41 11.73 41.25
N SER A 34 -26.35 12.53 41.03
CA SER A 34 -25.82 13.47 42.04
C SER A 34 -24.31 13.74 41.90
N GLN A 35 -23.95 15.02 41.70
CA GLN A 35 -22.75 15.73 42.21
C GLN A 35 -21.37 15.24 41.72
N THR A 36 -20.30 16.02 41.50
CA THR A 36 -19.91 17.42 41.71
C THR A 36 -18.58 17.61 40.94
N GLY A 37 -18.17 18.86 40.71
CA GLY A 37 -17.18 19.24 39.69
C GLY A 37 -15.76 18.70 39.82
N VAL A 38 -15.05 18.78 38.70
CA VAL A 38 -13.58 18.83 38.62
C VAL A 38 -13.20 19.74 37.45
N SER A 39 -12.19 20.57 37.70
CA SER A 39 -11.62 21.59 36.83
C SER A 39 -11.34 21.13 35.40
N ASP A 40 -11.69 22.01 34.47
CA ASP A 40 -11.30 21.97 33.06
C ASP A 40 -9.78 22.14 32.96
N ASN A 41 -9.07 21.01 32.90
CA ASN A 41 -7.68 20.96 32.51
C ASN A 41 -7.69 20.55 31.04
N THR A 42 -7.55 21.52 30.15
CA THR A 42 -7.34 21.31 28.71
C THR A 42 -6.21 20.31 28.52
N GLN A 43 -6.59 19.06 28.23
CA GLN A 43 -5.70 17.99 27.83
C GLN A 43 -5.23 18.31 26.42
N ASP A 44 -4.07 18.96 26.36
CA ASP A 44 -3.20 18.90 25.19
C ASP A 44 -2.76 17.43 25.05
N VAL A 45 -3.43 16.71 24.15
CA VAL A 45 -3.11 15.31 23.84
C VAL A 45 -1.90 15.31 22.90
N THR A 46 -0.74 15.71 23.42
CA THR A 46 0.54 15.22 22.88
C THR A 46 0.79 13.86 23.51
N SER A 47 0.12 12.83 22.96
CA SER A 47 0.40 11.42 23.24
C SER A 47 1.75 11.08 22.63
N LEU A 48 2.83 11.49 23.31
CA LEU A 48 4.18 11.04 23.02
C LEU A 48 4.28 9.61 23.55
N THR A 49 4.00 8.62 22.70
CA THR A 49 4.20 7.21 23.05
C THR A 49 5.19 6.56 22.09
N THR A 50 6.26 6.05 22.70
CA THR A 50 7.48 5.41 22.15
C THR A 50 8.40 6.36 21.40
N GLU A 51 9.51 6.72 22.05
CA GLU A 51 10.53 7.71 21.64
C GLU A 51 10.66 7.92 20.11
N GLY A 52 10.02 8.98 19.59
CA GLY A 52 10.15 9.47 18.22
C GLY A 52 8.80 9.64 17.54
N LEU A 53 8.15 8.53 17.17
CA LEU A 53 6.97 8.58 16.32
C LEU A 53 5.69 8.93 17.07
N ASP A 54 4.80 9.67 16.42
CA ASP A 54 3.41 9.73 16.83
C ASP A 54 2.59 8.51 16.36
N GLU A 55 1.34 8.40 16.79
CA GLU A 55 0.44 7.29 16.43
C GLU A 55 0.14 7.21 14.92
N ILE A 56 0.14 8.35 14.23
CA ILE A 56 -0.14 8.45 12.79
C ILE A 56 1.07 7.95 12.00
N GLU A 57 2.27 8.38 12.37
CA GLU A 57 3.54 7.91 11.79
C GLU A 57 3.74 6.43 12.04
N THR A 58 3.47 5.96 13.26
CA THR A 58 3.55 4.54 13.62
C THR A 58 2.61 3.69 12.75
N SER A 59 1.35 4.12 12.62
CA SER A 59 0.35 3.40 11.83
C SER A 59 0.73 3.34 10.35
N HIS A 60 1.25 4.43 9.81
CA HIS A 60 1.68 4.52 8.42
C HIS A 60 2.93 3.67 8.15
N LEU A 61 3.94 3.71 9.03
CA LEU A 61 5.13 2.89 8.92
C LEU A 61 4.82 1.38 8.94
N ILE A 62 3.89 0.95 9.79
CA ILE A 62 3.41 -0.44 9.82
C ILE A 62 2.77 -0.82 8.48
N PHE A 63 1.96 0.07 7.90
CA PHE A 63 1.36 -0.17 6.59
C PHE A 63 2.41 -0.31 5.50
N MET A 64 3.37 0.62 5.42
CA MET A 64 4.41 0.60 4.40
C MET A 64 5.29 -0.64 4.47
N ARG A 65 5.56 -1.15 5.69
CA ARG A 65 6.28 -2.42 5.87
C ARG A 65 5.61 -3.58 5.13
N GLU A 66 4.29 -3.66 5.18
CA GLU A 66 3.53 -4.73 4.53
C GLU A 66 3.34 -4.48 3.02
N GLU A 67 3.22 -3.22 2.59
CA GLU A 67 3.08 -2.84 1.19
C GLU A 67 4.35 -3.14 0.37
N GLU A 68 5.53 -2.79 0.88
CA GLU A 68 6.80 -3.13 0.23
C GLU A 68 7.00 -4.66 0.14
N LYS A 69 6.54 -5.39 1.17
CA LYS A 69 6.51 -6.84 1.15
C LYS A 69 5.52 -7.38 0.11
N LEU A 70 4.36 -6.74 -0.07
CA LEU A 70 3.41 -7.09 -1.13
C LEU A 70 4.04 -6.95 -2.50
N ALA A 71 4.71 -5.83 -2.79
CA ALA A 71 5.42 -5.62 -4.05
C ALA A 71 6.43 -6.74 -4.31
N ARG A 72 7.32 -6.99 -3.34
CA ARG A 72 8.31 -8.08 -3.41
C ARG A 72 7.66 -9.43 -3.72
N ASP A 73 6.65 -9.81 -2.94
CA ASP A 73 6.06 -11.13 -3.00
C ASP A 73 5.27 -11.32 -4.30
N VAL A 74 4.53 -10.31 -4.75
CA VAL A 74 3.85 -10.35 -6.05
C VAL A 74 4.89 -10.54 -7.15
N TYR A 75 5.98 -9.77 -7.17
CA TYR A 75 7.00 -9.88 -8.21
C TYR A 75 7.75 -11.21 -8.19
N LEU A 76 8.00 -11.80 -7.01
CA LEU A 76 8.52 -13.16 -6.90
C LEU A 76 7.55 -14.18 -7.49
N ARG A 77 6.23 -14.03 -7.28
CA ARG A 77 5.22 -14.88 -7.91
C ARG A 77 5.19 -14.67 -9.42
N LEU A 78 5.28 -13.43 -9.91
CA LEU A 78 5.26 -13.14 -11.34
C LEU A 78 6.51 -13.69 -12.04
N ALA A 79 7.67 -13.65 -11.36
CA ALA A 79 8.90 -14.28 -11.84
C ALA A 79 8.79 -15.81 -12.00
N GLN A 80 7.97 -16.47 -11.17
CA GLN A 80 7.68 -17.91 -11.33
C GLN A 80 6.77 -18.18 -12.53
N LEU A 81 5.78 -17.30 -12.77
CA LEU A 81 4.85 -17.41 -13.90
C LEU A 81 5.52 -17.10 -15.24
N TYR A 82 6.40 -16.10 -15.26
CA TYR A 82 7.04 -15.55 -16.46
C TYR A 82 8.57 -15.47 -16.30
N PRO A 83 9.28 -16.62 -16.26
CA PRO A 83 10.72 -16.66 -15.97
C PRO A 83 11.60 -15.93 -17.01
N ASP A 84 11.14 -15.84 -18.26
CA ASP A 84 11.86 -15.11 -19.32
C ASP A 84 11.71 -13.58 -19.18
N GLN A 85 10.67 -13.11 -18.49
CA GLN A 85 10.45 -11.70 -18.18
C GLN A 85 11.22 -11.30 -16.92
N THR A 86 12.56 -11.27 -17.06
CA THR A 86 13.53 -11.09 -15.97
C THR A 86 13.37 -9.83 -15.11
N ILE A 87 12.58 -8.84 -15.54
CA ILE A 87 12.30 -7.62 -14.78
C ILE A 87 11.67 -7.93 -13.42
N PHE A 88 10.72 -8.87 -13.34
CA PHE A 88 10.04 -9.24 -12.10
C PHE A 88 11.04 -9.72 -11.05
N ASN A 89 11.86 -10.72 -11.39
CA ASN A 89 12.87 -11.26 -10.48
C ASN A 89 13.91 -10.20 -10.08
N ARG A 90 14.35 -9.37 -11.03
CA ARG A 90 15.38 -8.36 -10.78
C ARG A 90 14.91 -7.30 -9.80
N ILE A 91 13.67 -6.81 -9.94
CA ILE A 91 13.09 -5.81 -9.05
C ILE A 91 12.84 -6.44 -7.67
N ALA A 92 12.18 -7.60 -7.62
CA ALA A 92 11.85 -8.29 -6.36
C ALA A 92 13.08 -8.62 -5.49
N THR A 93 14.09 -9.27 -6.07
CA THR A 93 15.24 -9.81 -5.29
C THR A 93 16.28 -8.76 -4.94
N ARG A 94 16.13 -7.54 -5.45
CA ARG A 94 17.06 -6.44 -5.20
C ARG A 94 16.32 -5.28 -4.55
N ALA A 95 15.53 -4.56 -5.35
CA ALA A 95 14.93 -3.32 -4.92
C ALA A 95 13.86 -3.53 -3.84
N GLU A 96 12.83 -4.34 -4.10
CA GLU A 96 11.77 -4.52 -3.10
C GLU A 96 12.26 -5.24 -1.85
N GLN A 97 13.21 -6.16 -1.97
CA GLN A 97 13.86 -6.72 -0.78
C GLN A 97 14.57 -5.62 0.03
N THR A 98 15.24 -4.67 -0.63
CA THR A 98 15.89 -3.54 0.05
C THR A 98 14.86 -2.61 0.69
N HIS A 99 13.74 -2.30 0.02
CA HIS A 99 12.68 -1.48 0.58
C HIS A 99 12.01 -2.15 1.78
N THR A 100 11.65 -3.42 1.64
CA THR A 100 11.18 -4.32 2.69
C THR A 100 12.11 -4.26 3.91
N ASP A 101 13.41 -4.50 3.71
CA ASP A 101 14.41 -4.44 4.79
C ASP A 101 14.51 -3.03 5.40
N THR A 102 14.43 -1.98 4.59
CA THR A 102 14.47 -0.59 5.05
C THR A 102 13.30 -0.28 5.98
N MET A 103 12.08 -0.68 5.64
CA MET A 103 10.90 -0.48 6.49
C MET A 103 10.98 -1.30 7.78
N ARG A 104 11.49 -2.54 7.72
CA ARG A 104 11.76 -3.35 8.92
C ARG A 104 12.74 -2.64 9.85
N ASP A 105 13.84 -2.15 9.31
CA ASP A 105 14.88 -1.50 10.09
C ASP A 105 14.39 -0.17 10.68
N LYS A 106 13.44 0.52 10.04
CA LYS A 106 12.76 1.68 10.62
C LYS A 106 11.83 1.31 11.77
N LEU A 107 11.08 0.21 11.65
CA LEU A 107 10.28 -0.31 12.76
C LEU A 107 11.17 -0.61 13.97
N ASP A 108 12.29 -1.31 13.77
CA ASP A 108 13.27 -1.59 14.83
C ASP A 108 13.87 -0.30 15.41
N GLN A 109 14.27 0.65 14.56
CA GLN A 109 14.82 1.94 14.99
C GLN A 109 13.88 2.70 15.95
N PHE A 110 12.58 2.65 15.71
CA PHE A 110 11.57 3.34 16.52
C PHE A 110 10.89 2.43 17.57
N ASN A 111 11.42 1.22 17.79
CA ASN A 111 10.86 0.22 18.70
C ASN A 111 9.39 -0.14 18.42
N VAL A 112 8.99 -0.10 17.15
CA VAL A 112 7.68 -0.56 16.69
C VAL A 112 7.77 -2.05 16.34
N THR A 113 6.80 -2.85 16.80
CA THR A 113 6.77 -4.29 16.50
C THR A 113 6.59 -4.52 15.00
N ASP A 114 7.45 -5.35 14.38
CA ASP A 114 7.26 -5.76 12.99
C ASP A 114 5.94 -6.56 12.86
N PRO A 115 5.00 -6.18 11.98
CA PRO A 115 3.76 -6.93 11.76
C PRO A 115 4.01 -8.32 11.14
N ASN A 116 5.17 -8.57 10.54
CA ASN A 116 5.50 -9.84 9.91
C ASN A 116 6.88 -10.41 10.29
N PRO A 117 7.16 -10.62 11.59
CA PRO A 117 8.51 -10.90 12.09
C PRO A 117 9.07 -12.23 11.57
N ASP A 118 8.20 -13.20 11.27
CA ASP A 118 8.55 -14.55 10.85
C ASP A 118 8.40 -14.77 9.33
N THR A 119 8.14 -13.73 8.54
CA THR A 119 7.78 -13.86 7.11
C THR A 119 8.90 -13.48 6.13
N ASN A 120 10.16 -13.59 6.58
CA ASN A 120 11.34 -13.40 5.73
C ASN A 120 11.98 -14.72 5.27
N ASP A 121 11.43 -15.88 5.67
CA ASP A 121 11.92 -17.20 5.27
C ASP A 121 11.33 -17.62 3.92
N LEU A 122 11.90 -17.11 2.83
CA LEU A 122 11.49 -17.48 1.47
C LEU A 122 12.07 -18.87 1.09
N PRO A 123 11.31 -19.72 0.37
CA PRO A 123 10.02 -19.43 -0.27
C PRO A 123 8.80 -19.69 0.61
N ALA A 124 8.96 -20.20 1.84
CA ALA A 124 7.85 -20.64 2.68
C ALA A 124 6.90 -19.50 3.08
N SER A 125 7.42 -18.28 3.21
CA SER A 125 6.68 -17.06 3.58
C SER A 125 6.12 -16.26 2.40
N LEU A 126 6.30 -16.73 1.16
CA LEU A 126 5.83 -16.02 -0.03
C LEU A 126 4.31 -15.82 0.00
N GLY A 127 3.86 -14.56 -0.03
CA GLY A 127 2.43 -14.23 -0.03
C GLY A 127 1.74 -14.46 1.30
N VAL A 128 2.49 -14.66 2.40
CA VAL A 128 1.98 -14.81 3.76
C VAL A 128 2.05 -13.47 4.49
N PHE A 129 0.93 -12.97 4.97
CA PHE A 129 0.85 -11.73 5.75
C PHE A 129 0.18 -12.01 7.10
N THR A 130 0.87 -11.67 8.19
CA THR A 130 0.50 -11.98 9.57
C THR A 130 0.19 -10.75 10.42
N GLY A 131 0.33 -9.54 9.86
CA GLY A 131 0.00 -8.30 10.56
C GLY A 131 -1.42 -8.33 11.12
N ASN A 132 -1.57 -7.94 12.38
CA ASN A 132 -2.85 -7.97 13.07
C ASN A 132 -3.83 -6.93 12.50
N GLU A 133 -3.33 -5.76 12.10
CA GLU A 133 -4.11 -4.65 11.58
C GLU A 133 -4.41 -4.81 10.07
N TRP A 134 -3.40 -5.16 9.28
CA TRP A 134 -3.45 -5.10 7.81
C TRP A 134 -3.15 -6.42 7.08
N GLY A 135 -2.75 -7.48 7.79
CA GLY A 135 -2.36 -8.74 7.14
C GLY A 135 -3.48 -9.34 6.27
N TRP A 136 -4.74 -9.22 6.70
CA TRP A 136 -5.90 -9.64 5.89
C TRP A 136 -5.99 -8.87 4.55
N TYR A 137 -5.73 -7.55 4.58
CA TYR A 137 -5.80 -6.68 3.40
C TYR A 137 -4.71 -7.05 2.40
N PHE A 138 -3.47 -7.18 2.86
CA PHE A 138 -2.36 -7.52 1.97
C PHE A 138 -2.43 -8.97 1.47
N GLN A 139 -2.97 -9.89 2.26
CA GLN A 139 -3.25 -11.25 1.79
C GLN A 139 -4.29 -11.25 0.65
N GLU A 140 -5.38 -10.48 0.78
CA GLU A 140 -6.39 -10.33 -0.27
C GLU A 140 -5.81 -9.67 -1.53
N LYS A 141 -5.00 -8.61 -1.36
CA LYS A 141 -4.33 -7.93 -2.47
C LYS A 141 -3.35 -8.83 -3.19
N PHE A 142 -2.55 -9.62 -2.47
CA PHE A 142 -1.64 -10.59 -3.08
C PHE A 142 -2.40 -11.58 -3.97
N LEU A 143 -3.49 -12.16 -3.47
CA LEU A 143 -4.32 -13.10 -4.24
C LEU A 143 -4.96 -12.42 -5.47
N LEU A 144 -5.46 -11.20 -5.32
CA LEU A 144 -6.07 -10.45 -6.41
C LEU A 144 -5.06 -10.13 -7.52
N LEU A 145 -3.93 -9.54 -7.16
CA LEU A 145 -2.91 -9.07 -8.10
C LEU A 145 -2.25 -10.25 -8.82
N THR A 146 -1.99 -11.34 -8.11
CA THR A 146 -1.43 -12.55 -8.73
C THR A 146 -2.44 -13.24 -9.65
N SER A 147 -3.73 -13.27 -9.29
CA SER A 147 -4.78 -13.79 -10.19
C SER A 147 -4.94 -12.94 -11.45
N GLN A 148 -4.81 -11.61 -11.35
CA GLN A 148 -4.82 -10.73 -12.52
C GLN A 148 -3.59 -10.96 -13.41
N ALA A 149 -2.41 -11.11 -12.80
CA ALA A 149 -1.18 -11.36 -13.52
C ALA A 149 -1.15 -12.73 -14.22
N GLU A 150 -1.93 -13.72 -13.78
CA GLU A 150 -2.04 -15.03 -14.43
C GLU A 150 -2.75 -14.98 -15.80
N ILE A 151 -3.44 -13.89 -16.13
CA ILE A 151 -4.16 -13.74 -17.41
C ILE A 151 -3.20 -13.73 -18.59
N SER A 152 -2.13 -12.92 -18.53
CA SER A 152 -1.09 -12.85 -19.54
C SER A 152 0.16 -12.14 -19.02
N GLU A 153 1.29 -12.31 -19.71
CA GLU A 153 2.52 -11.58 -19.39
C GLU A 153 2.33 -10.06 -19.46
N LEU A 154 1.47 -9.57 -20.36
CA LEU A 154 1.15 -8.15 -20.45
C LEU A 154 0.35 -7.70 -19.21
N ASP A 155 -0.64 -8.48 -18.77
CA ASP A 155 -1.39 -8.20 -17.53
C ASP A 155 -0.48 -8.22 -16.31
N ALA A 156 0.51 -9.12 -16.27
CA ALA A 156 1.53 -9.18 -15.24
C ALA A 156 2.41 -7.91 -15.20
N LEU A 157 2.77 -7.36 -16.36
CA LEU A 157 3.49 -6.09 -16.44
C LEU A 157 2.62 -4.91 -15.96
N TYR A 158 1.32 -4.91 -16.29
CA TYR A 158 0.37 -3.92 -15.79
C TYR A 158 0.18 -4.02 -14.27
N VAL A 159 0.15 -5.22 -13.70
CA VAL A 159 0.17 -5.43 -12.23
C VAL A 159 1.45 -4.85 -11.63
N GLY A 160 2.59 -5.05 -12.29
CA GLY A 160 3.86 -4.39 -11.97
C GLY A 160 3.70 -2.88 -11.84
N ALA A 161 3.29 -2.22 -12.92
CA ALA A 161 3.11 -0.77 -12.95
C ALA A 161 2.05 -0.24 -11.96
N LEU A 162 0.95 -0.98 -11.75
CA LEU A 162 -0.10 -0.61 -10.80
C LEU A 162 0.43 -0.56 -9.36
N ILE A 163 1.23 -1.56 -8.97
CA ILE A 163 1.83 -1.60 -7.64
C ILE A 163 2.71 -0.36 -7.42
N GLU A 164 3.56 -0.01 -8.39
CA GLU A 164 4.44 1.16 -8.25
C GLU A 164 3.66 2.48 -8.18
N GLU A 165 2.56 2.60 -8.91
CA GLU A 165 1.68 3.78 -8.81
C GLU A 165 0.98 3.88 -7.44
N LEU A 166 0.52 2.74 -6.90
CA LEU A 166 -0.07 2.67 -5.56
C LEU A 166 0.96 3.01 -4.49
N ASP A 167 2.13 2.37 -4.54
CA ASP A 167 3.21 2.52 -3.58
C ASP A 167 3.68 3.98 -3.48
N MET A 168 3.92 4.66 -4.61
CA MET A 168 4.27 6.10 -4.59
C MET A 168 3.19 6.97 -3.94
N HIS A 169 1.92 6.70 -4.21
CA HIS A 169 0.83 7.46 -3.59
C HIS A 169 0.78 7.20 -2.08
N ASP A 170 0.81 5.93 -1.69
CA ASP A 170 0.63 5.48 -0.31
C ASP A 170 1.86 5.81 0.56
N ILE A 171 3.06 6.00 -0.03
CA ILE A 171 4.21 6.61 0.67
C ILE A 171 4.01 8.12 0.87
N ALA A 172 3.52 8.82 -0.15
CA ALA A 172 3.41 10.28 -0.13
C ALA A 172 2.30 10.78 0.83
N VAL A 173 1.16 10.08 0.83
CA VAL A 173 -0.05 10.42 1.58
C VAL A 173 -0.70 9.16 2.14
N CYS A 174 -1.79 9.29 2.90
CA CYS A 174 -2.44 8.13 3.49
C CYS A 174 -2.99 7.15 2.45
N PRO A 175 -2.74 5.84 2.63
CA PRO A 175 -3.49 4.79 1.96
C PRO A 175 -4.99 4.98 2.14
N GLN A 176 -5.75 4.93 1.05
CA GLN A 176 -7.19 5.16 1.10
C GLN A 176 -7.89 4.19 2.07
N ILE A 177 -7.41 2.95 2.17
CA ILE A 177 -7.97 1.96 3.10
C ILE A 177 -7.76 2.35 4.57
N MET A 178 -6.67 3.04 4.91
CA MET A 178 -6.48 3.58 6.26
C MET A 178 -7.53 4.66 6.57
N VAL A 179 -7.73 5.58 5.62
CA VAL A 179 -8.75 6.64 5.74
C VAL A 179 -10.15 6.04 5.88
N ASP A 180 -10.50 5.06 5.05
CA ASP A 180 -11.81 4.39 5.07
C ASP A 180 -12.05 3.63 6.40
N ARG A 181 -10.98 3.20 7.06
CA ARG A 181 -11.03 2.54 8.38
C ARG A 181 -11.01 3.52 9.55
N GLY A 182 -11.03 4.82 9.29
CA GLY A 182 -11.13 5.87 10.31
C GLY A 182 -9.81 6.23 10.97
N PHE A 183 -8.67 5.90 10.35
CA PHE A 183 -7.37 6.39 10.81
C PHE A 183 -7.25 7.90 10.57
N SER A 184 -6.57 8.58 11.47
CA SER A 184 -6.30 10.01 11.38
C SER A 184 -5.47 10.33 10.13
N SER A 185 -5.79 11.45 9.50
CA SER A 185 -5.07 12.00 8.35
C SER A 185 -4.77 13.49 8.59
N PRO A 186 -3.72 14.07 7.96
CA PRO A 186 -2.83 13.48 6.98
C PRO A 186 -1.79 12.51 7.59
N CYS A 187 -1.13 11.72 6.74
CA CYS A 187 -0.03 10.81 7.07
C CYS A 187 0.91 10.67 5.85
N GLY A 188 1.97 9.87 5.93
CA GLY A 188 2.96 9.73 4.86
C GLY A 188 4.02 10.82 4.83
N LEU A 189 4.79 10.89 3.75
CA LEU A 189 5.90 11.83 3.56
C LEU A 189 5.46 13.30 3.70
N THR A 190 4.21 13.60 3.37
CA THR A 190 3.62 14.94 3.50
C THR A 190 3.28 15.33 4.93
N TYR A 191 3.25 14.37 5.86
CA TYR A 191 2.93 14.56 7.27
C TYR A 191 4.15 14.47 8.19
N THR A 192 4.94 13.40 8.05
CA THR A 192 6.02 13.07 8.99
C THR A 192 7.07 14.18 9.08
N ASP A 193 7.41 14.55 10.31
CA ASP A 193 8.50 15.46 10.65
C ASP A 193 9.79 14.71 11.04
N GLU A 194 9.70 13.39 11.21
CA GLU A 194 10.82 12.52 11.53
C GLU A 194 11.78 12.31 10.35
N GLU A 195 12.97 12.92 10.42
CA GLU A 195 13.96 12.95 9.33
C GLU A 195 14.32 11.55 8.83
N ALA A 196 14.36 10.57 9.74
CA ALA A 196 14.69 9.19 9.43
C ALA A 196 13.62 8.52 8.55
N LEU A 197 12.33 8.85 8.74
CA LEU A 197 11.23 8.39 7.88
C LEU A 197 11.21 9.18 6.57
N ARG A 198 11.35 10.51 6.62
CA ARG A 198 11.43 11.36 5.41
C ARG A 198 12.48 10.87 4.42
N THR A 199 13.66 10.50 4.93
CA THR A 199 14.75 9.97 4.11
C THR A 199 14.41 8.61 3.50
N ALA A 200 13.82 7.71 4.29
CA ALA A 200 13.44 6.39 3.81
C ALA A 200 12.33 6.49 2.75
N TYR A 201 11.24 7.20 3.03
CA TYR A 201 10.12 7.41 2.11
C TYR A 201 10.54 8.09 0.81
N SER A 202 11.41 9.10 0.87
CA SER A 202 11.94 9.72 -0.35
C SER A 202 12.77 8.75 -1.20
N SER A 203 13.52 7.85 -0.55
CA SER A 203 14.29 6.81 -1.25
C SER A 203 13.39 5.76 -1.88
N LEU A 204 12.34 5.33 -1.19
CA LEU A 204 11.33 4.39 -1.70
C LEU A 204 10.64 4.99 -2.93
N ILE A 205 10.09 6.21 -2.84
CA ILE A 205 9.47 6.90 -4.00
C ILE A 205 10.41 6.94 -5.20
N SER A 206 11.69 7.29 -5.00
CA SER A 206 12.67 7.31 -6.11
C SER A 206 12.90 5.92 -6.71
N GLY A 207 12.83 4.86 -5.90
CA GLY A 207 12.87 3.47 -6.33
C GLY A 207 11.65 3.11 -7.15
N SER A 208 10.45 3.36 -6.61
CA SER A 208 9.16 3.04 -7.23
C SER A 208 8.95 3.79 -8.55
N GLU A 209 9.40 5.04 -8.67
CA GLU A 209 9.46 5.75 -9.96
C GLU A 209 10.36 5.02 -10.99
N SER A 210 11.51 4.51 -10.55
CA SER A 210 12.44 3.79 -11.41
C SER A 210 11.86 2.44 -11.87
N HIS A 211 11.10 1.78 -11.01
CA HIS A 211 10.39 0.56 -11.34
C HIS A 211 9.22 0.82 -12.28
N LEU A 212 8.42 1.87 -12.04
CA LEU A 212 7.33 2.27 -12.92
C LEU A 212 7.85 2.53 -14.34
N ARG A 213 8.94 3.30 -14.49
CA ARG A 213 9.60 3.50 -15.80
C ARG A 213 9.98 2.16 -16.46
N ALA A 214 10.46 1.21 -15.68
CA ALA A 214 10.87 -0.10 -16.19
C ALA A 214 9.67 -0.95 -16.64
N TYR A 215 8.59 -1.01 -15.86
CA TYR A 215 7.36 -1.72 -16.21
C TYR A 215 6.67 -1.07 -17.41
N VAL A 216 6.46 0.25 -17.39
CA VAL A 216 5.88 0.99 -18.51
C VAL A 216 6.70 0.79 -19.78
N GLY A 217 8.04 0.86 -19.71
CA GLY A 217 8.88 0.58 -20.87
C GLY A 217 8.69 -0.81 -21.46
N LYS A 218 8.40 -1.83 -20.63
CA LYS A 218 8.07 -3.19 -21.09
C LYS A 218 6.67 -3.26 -21.70
N ILE A 219 5.69 -2.61 -21.09
CA ILE A 219 4.32 -2.53 -21.61
C ILE A 219 4.32 -1.85 -22.99
N GLU A 220 4.97 -0.70 -23.10
CA GLU A 220 5.02 0.08 -24.33
C GLU A 220 5.84 -0.57 -25.45
N ALA A 221 6.76 -1.48 -25.11
CA ALA A 221 7.40 -2.34 -26.12
C ALA A 221 6.39 -3.30 -26.80
N VAL A 222 5.26 -3.59 -26.14
CA VAL A 222 4.18 -4.44 -26.68
C VAL A 222 3.09 -3.59 -27.34
N ILE A 223 2.65 -2.51 -26.69
CA ILE A 223 1.48 -1.73 -27.13
C ILE A 223 1.81 -0.44 -27.90
N GLY A 224 3.10 -0.07 -27.98
CA GLY A 224 3.58 1.17 -28.57
C GLY A 224 3.87 2.25 -27.52
N ILE A 225 4.93 3.04 -27.79
CA ILE A 225 5.37 4.16 -26.95
C ILE A 225 4.27 5.22 -26.88
N GLY A 226 3.97 5.69 -25.67
CA GLY A 226 2.95 6.71 -25.40
C GLY A 226 1.54 6.15 -25.18
N ASN A 227 1.38 4.82 -25.20
CA ASN A 227 0.06 4.18 -25.06
C ASN A 227 -0.20 3.60 -23.66
N TYR A 228 0.76 3.67 -22.73
CA TYR A 228 0.47 3.36 -21.33
C TYR A 228 -0.47 4.41 -20.73
N VAL A 229 -1.51 3.94 -20.03
CA VAL A 229 -2.47 4.77 -19.32
C VAL A 229 -2.31 4.50 -17.83
N ALA A 230 -2.12 5.55 -17.03
CA ALA A 230 -2.03 5.48 -15.59
C ALA A 230 -3.25 4.74 -14.99
N GLN A 231 -3.01 3.89 -14.01
CA GLN A 231 -4.03 3.02 -13.43
C GLN A 231 -4.55 3.55 -12.09
N TYR A 232 -3.73 4.32 -11.37
CA TYR A 232 -4.04 4.87 -10.06
C TYR A 232 -3.64 6.34 -9.93
N LEU A 233 -2.40 6.69 -10.27
CA LEU A 233 -1.96 8.09 -10.33
C LEU A 233 -2.66 8.82 -11.49
N SER A 234 -2.63 10.15 -11.48
CA SER A 234 -3.05 10.89 -12.65
C SER A 234 -2.09 10.66 -13.82
N GLN A 235 -2.60 10.79 -15.04
CA GLN A 235 -1.78 10.63 -16.23
C GLN A 235 -0.64 11.66 -16.27
N ASP A 236 -0.89 12.90 -15.83
CA ASP A 236 0.12 13.97 -15.79
C ASP A 236 1.27 13.62 -14.82
N GLU A 237 0.97 13.04 -13.65
CA GLU A 237 1.99 12.57 -12.70
C GLU A 237 2.84 11.46 -13.30
N VAL A 238 2.21 10.47 -13.93
CA VAL A 238 2.92 9.38 -14.61
C VAL A 238 3.78 9.91 -15.75
N ASP A 239 3.28 10.83 -16.57
CA ASP A 239 4.05 11.38 -17.69
C ASP A 239 5.25 12.23 -17.21
N ILE A 240 5.12 12.97 -16.10
CA ILE A 240 6.27 13.61 -15.43
C ILE A 240 7.32 12.57 -15.02
N ILE A 241 6.90 11.47 -14.39
CA ILE A 241 7.80 10.38 -13.98
C ILE A 241 8.48 9.77 -15.21
N LEU A 242 7.75 9.54 -16.29
CA LEU A 242 8.26 9.00 -17.56
C LEU A 242 9.08 10.01 -18.38
N GLY A 243 9.06 11.29 -18.01
CA GLY A 243 9.82 12.36 -18.64
C GLY A 243 9.29 12.79 -20.01
N ARG A 244 7.97 12.84 -20.18
CA ARG A 244 7.33 13.20 -21.46
C ARG A 244 6.08 14.04 -21.32
#